data_AF-A0A7R9C2R4-F1
#
_entry.id   AF-A0A7R9C2R4-F1
#
_cell.length_a   1.000
_cell.length_b   1.000
_cell.length_c   1.000
_cell.angle_alpha   90.00
_cell.angle_beta   90.00
_cell.angle_gamma   90.00
#
_symmetry.space_group_name_H-M   'P 1'
#
loop_
_entity.id
_entity.type
_entity.pdbx_description
1 polymer ?
#
loop_
_entity_poly.entity_id
_entity_poly.type
_entity_poly.pdbx_seq_one_letter_code
_entity_poly.pdbx_strand_id
1 'polypeptide(L)'
;MDYHLETRKILNAVRIPNVEGVKMKPARILQNGPLVSAVEWEMSFGNGSKLSQRIILDAESPYLTFETNVDWKESHKILKAEFPLNVLARNATYEIQYGHVERPTHANTSWDWAKYEVVGHRWADMSECGFGVSLLSECKYGWSTDGNKLSLSLLRAPKSPDANADIGAHTFKYALMPHAGTFQSANVIQHAHEFNQPLKILHGAARLGKLAGAESSWIEVDQRAVILDAVKLSDNFKTHRAVVLRFYDGAESSWIEVDQRAVILDAVKLSDNFKTHRAVVLRFYESFGSHVPLTNVTLHFPVKAVTACNGLEEPLKSGGLKLNSHGASTSFAVDFKPFQIQSFLVELF
;
A
#
# COMPACT_ATOMS: atom_id res chain seq x y z
N MET A 1 10.74 3.00 31.99
CA MET A 1 9.26 3.10 32.12
C MET A 1 8.76 3.93 30.97
N ASP A 2 7.96 3.32 30.11
CA ASP A 2 7.32 4.02 29.00
C ASP A 2 6.15 4.85 29.52
N TYR A 3 6.41 6.14 29.76
CA TYR A 3 5.47 7.12 30.31
C TYR A 3 4.11 7.18 29.58
N HIS A 4 4.06 6.72 28.32
CA HIS A 4 2.87 6.71 27.49
C HIS A 4 1.88 5.57 27.82
N LEU A 5 2.36 4.44 28.38
CA LEU A 5 1.48 3.35 28.82
C LEU A 5 0.85 3.61 30.19
N GLU A 6 1.58 4.31 31.07
CA GLU A 6 1.11 4.67 32.41
C GLU A 6 -0.02 5.71 32.40
N THR A 7 -0.06 6.55 31.35
CA THR A 7 -1.07 7.60 31.15
C THR A 7 -2.19 7.21 30.19
N ARG A 8 -2.26 5.91 29.83
CA ARG A 8 -3.24 5.37 28.88
C ARG A 8 -4.68 5.59 29.37
N LYS A 9 -5.51 6.21 28.53
CA LYS A 9 -6.95 6.37 28.73
C LYS A 9 -7.70 5.73 27.58
N ILE A 10 -8.50 4.70 27.87
CA ILE A 10 -9.30 4.01 26.85
C ILE A 10 -10.55 4.85 26.55
N LEU A 11 -10.72 5.22 25.30
CA LEU A 11 -11.88 5.98 24.80
C LEU A 11 -12.93 5.01 24.22
N ASN A 12 -13.52 4.14 25.05
CA ASN A 12 -14.47 3.13 24.59
C ASN A 12 -15.93 3.51 24.88
N ALA A 13 -16.72 3.56 23.81
CA ALA A 13 -18.17 3.84 23.80
C ALA A 13 -19.02 2.83 24.58
N VAL A 14 -18.61 1.56 24.59
CA VAL A 14 -19.48 0.42 24.94
C VAL A 14 -19.39 0.03 26.42
N ARG A 15 -18.32 0.41 27.14
CA ARG A 15 -18.05 -0.17 28.48
C ARG A 15 -17.97 0.79 29.66
N ILE A 16 -17.86 2.12 29.51
CA ILE A 16 -17.68 2.99 30.69
C ILE A 16 -18.36 4.36 30.49
N PRO A 17 -19.46 4.67 31.21
CA PRO A 17 -20.15 5.97 31.12
C PRO A 17 -19.35 7.18 31.62
N ASN A 18 -18.24 6.99 32.32
CA ASN A 18 -17.58 8.04 33.11
C ASN A 18 -16.07 8.10 32.89
N VAL A 19 -15.62 8.35 31.65
CA VAL A 19 -14.28 8.94 31.48
C VAL A 19 -14.43 10.46 31.60
N GLU A 20 -13.92 11.04 32.68
CA GLU A 20 -13.99 12.48 32.92
C GLU A 20 -13.53 13.28 31.69
N GLY A 21 -14.40 14.18 31.23
CA GLY A 21 -14.12 15.06 30.09
C GLY A 21 -14.34 14.45 28.70
N VAL A 22 -14.83 13.20 28.59
CA VAL A 22 -15.22 12.60 27.30
C VAL A 22 -16.74 12.66 27.14
N LYS A 23 -17.21 13.29 26.07
CA LYS A 23 -18.62 13.29 25.68
C LYS A 23 -18.75 12.59 24.33
N MET A 24 -19.61 11.59 24.25
CA MET A 24 -19.84 10.83 23.03
C MET A 24 -21.29 10.98 22.58
N LYS A 25 -21.49 11.12 21.27
CA LYS A 25 -22.81 11.03 20.65
C LYS A 25 -23.05 9.59 20.19
N PRO A 26 -24.29 9.07 20.31
CA PRO A 26 -24.61 7.74 19.83
C PRO A 26 -24.34 7.61 18.33
N ALA A 27 -24.01 6.40 17.90
CA ALA A 27 -23.78 6.10 16.49
C ALA A 27 -25.09 6.28 15.69
N ARG A 28 -24.99 6.91 14.52
CA ARG A 28 -26.07 7.12 13.57
C ARG A 28 -25.77 6.41 12.26
N ILE A 29 -26.80 5.84 11.64
CA ILE A 29 -26.68 5.28 10.29
C ILE A 29 -26.68 6.47 9.31
N LEU A 30 -25.61 6.61 8.53
CA LEU A 30 -25.51 7.64 7.48
C LEU A 30 -26.08 7.13 6.16
N GLN A 31 -25.76 5.89 5.82
CA GLN A 31 -26.17 5.28 4.56
C GLN A 31 -26.51 3.82 4.79
N ASN A 32 -27.62 3.39 4.18
CA ASN A 32 -28.09 2.01 4.19
C ASN A 32 -28.49 1.64 2.75
N GLY A 33 -27.49 1.53 1.88
CA GLY A 33 -27.67 1.16 0.48
C GLY A 33 -27.11 -0.23 0.19
N PRO A 34 -27.48 -0.84 -0.95
CA PRO A 34 -26.97 -2.16 -1.33
C PRO A 34 -25.47 -2.18 -1.65
N LEU A 35 -24.91 -1.04 -2.09
CA LEU A 35 -23.50 -0.91 -2.45
C LEU A 35 -22.63 -0.44 -1.29
N VAL A 36 -23.17 0.40 -0.40
CA VAL A 36 -22.43 1.02 0.69
C VAL A 36 -23.33 1.15 1.91
N SER A 37 -22.83 0.67 3.04
CA SER A 37 -23.42 0.87 4.35
C SER A 37 -22.44 1.64 5.24
N ALA A 38 -22.91 2.71 5.89
CA ALA A 38 -22.05 3.57 6.68
C ALA A 38 -22.72 3.99 8.00
N VAL A 39 -21.94 3.92 9.08
CA VAL A 39 -22.31 4.38 10.43
C VAL A 39 -21.34 5.47 10.86
N GLU A 40 -21.83 6.52 11.50
CA GLU A 40 -21.01 7.60 12.03
C GLU A 40 -21.24 7.78 13.52
N TRP A 41 -20.16 8.09 14.24
CA TRP A 41 -20.23 8.50 15.63
C TRP A 41 -19.26 9.65 15.88
N GLU A 42 -19.56 10.43 16.93
CA GLU A 42 -18.75 11.58 17.30
C GLU A 42 -18.39 11.52 18.78
N MET A 43 -17.17 11.95 19.12
CA MET A 43 -16.75 12.21 20.49
C MET A 43 -16.00 13.52 20.62
N SER A 44 -16.07 14.12 21.80
CA SER A 44 -15.20 15.20 22.23
C SER A 44 -14.44 14.80 23.48
N PHE A 45 -13.16 15.14 23.56
CA PHE A 45 -12.30 14.79 24.67
C PHE A 45 -11.23 15.87 24.90
N GLY A 46 -10.61 15.84 26.09
CA GLY A 46 -9.47 16.70 26.42
C GLY A 46 -9.81 18.20 26.41
N ASN A 47 -8.96 18.98 25.74
CA ASN A 47 -9.03 20.44 25.70
C ASN A 47 -10.02 20.99 24.66
N GLY A 48 -11.10 20.25 24.40
CA GLY A 48 -12.07 20.57 23.36
C GLY A 48 -11.71 20.01 21.98
N SER A 49 -10.87 18.96 21.94
CA SER A 49 -10.65 18.17 20.73
C SER A 49 -11.90 17.38 20.38
N LYS A 50 -12.17 17.21 19.09
CA LYS A 50 -13.34 16.48 18.57
C LYS A 50 -12.90 15.43 17.56
N LEU A 51 -13.48 14.25 17.64
CA LEU A 51 -13.29 13.17 16.68
C LEU A 51 -14.66 12.79 16.12
N SER A 52 -14.79 12.79 14.81
CA SER A 52 -15.88 12.15 14.08
C SER A 52 -15.29 10.98 13.31
N GLN A 53 -15.90 9.81 13.42
CA GLN A 53 -15.48 8.64 12.68
C GLN A 53 -16.65 8.03 11.94
N ARG A 54 -16.43 7.76 10.65
CA ARG A 54 -17.34 7.00 9.79
C ARG A 54 -16.76 5.61 9.58
N ILE A 55 -17.58 4.61 9.84
CA ILE A 55 -17.30 3.20 9.62
C ILE A 55 -18.09 2.78 8.38
N ILE A 56 -17.38 2.39 7.32
CA ILE A 56 -17.93 2.17 5.99
C ILE A 56 -17.64 0.73 5.57
N LEU A 57 -18.69 0.05 5.11
CA LEU A 57 -18.63 -1.26 4.49
C LEU A 57 -19.14 -1.14 3.06
N ASP A 58 -18.23 -1.34 2.11
CA ASP A 58 -18.54 -1.39 0.68
C ASP A 58 -18.87 -2.84 0.28
N ALA A 59 -19.78 -3.00 -0.68
CA ALA A 59 -20.10 -4.30 -1.25
C ALA A 59 -18.84 -4.94 -1.87
N GLU A 60 -18.66 -6.24 -1.63
CA GLU A 60 -17.52 -7.04 -2.12
C GLU A 60 -16.13 -6.62 -1.60
N SER A 61 -16.05 -5.60 -0.74
CA SER A 61 -14.79 -5.25 -0.07
C SER A 61 -14.48 -6.24 1.07
N PRO A 62 -13.24 -6.77 1.16
CA PRO A 62 -12.85 -7.68 2.23
C PRO A 62 -12.53 -6.94 3.55
N TYR A 63 -12.62 -5.62 3.58
CA TYR A 63 -12.24 -4.81 4.73
C TYR A 63 -13.29 -3.77 5.13
N LEU A 64 -13.27 -3.42 6.41
CA LEU A 64 -14.07 -2.35 6.98
C LEU A 64 -13.24 -1.07 7.05
N THR A 65 -13.72 -0.01 6.39
CA THR A 65 -12.99 1.27 6.30
C THR A 65 -13.40 2.21 7.44
N PHE A 66 -12.42 2.81 8.09
CA PHE A 66 -12.58 3.83 9.13
C PHE A 66 -12.07 5.16 8.61
N GLU A 67 -12.98 6.07 8.28
CA GLU A 67 -12.64 7.44 7.96
C GLU A 67 -12.74 8.29 9.22
N THR A 68 -11.61 8.82 9.67
CA THR A 68 -11.53 9.54 10.94
C THR A 68 -11.17 10.99 10.68
N ASN A 69 -12.02 11.89 11.18
CA ASN A 69 -11.83 13.34 11.17
C ASN A 69 -11.58 13.79 12.61
N VAL A 70 -10.46 14.47 12.86
CA VAL A 70 -10.07 14.92 14.20
C VAL A 70 -9.74 16.41 14.17
N ASP A 71 -10.43 17.20 14.98
CA ASP A 71 -10.01 18.54 15.38
C ASP A 71 -9.12 18.39 16.63
N TRP A 72 -7.81 18.46 16.43
CA TRP A 72 -6.80 18.13 17.42
C TRP A 72 -6.23 19.38 18.08
N LYS A 73 -6.43 19.51 19.40
CA LYS A 73 -5.97 20.64 20.23
C LYS A 73 -5.22 20.20 21.48
N GLU A 74 -4.81 18.93 21.53
CA GLU A 74 -4.14 18.36 22.69
C GLU A 74 -2.67 18.78 22.77
N SER A 75 -2.04 18.50 23.90
CA SER A 75 -0.62 18.77 24.16
C SER A 75 -0.01 17.62 24.95
N HIS A 76 1.16 17.15 24.52
CA HIS A 76 1.85 15.98 25.09
C HIS A 76 1.00 14.70 25.13
N LYS A 77 0.18 14.49 24.10
CA LYS A 77 -0.66 13.29 23.95
C LYS A 77 -0.38 12.56 22.65
N ILE A 78 -0.65 11.27 22.65
CA ILE A 78 -0.70 10.42 21.47
C ILE A 78 -2.08 9.77 21.38
N LEU A 79 -2.70 9.84 20.21
CA LEU A 79 -3.95 9.16 19.90
C LEU A 79 -3.63 7.89 19.12
N LYS A 80 -4.10 6.74 19.59
CA LYS A 80 -3.96 5.45 18.93
C LYS A 80 -5.32 4.81 18.69
N ALA A 81 -5.47 4.08 17.59
CA ALA A 81 -6.53 3.10 17.40
C ALA A 81 -5.99 1.73 17.82
N GLU A 82 -6.67 1.06 18.75
CA GLU A 82 -6.28 -0.26 19.23
C GLU A 82 -7.34 -1.29 18.82
N PHE A 83 -6.91 -2.38 18.20
CA PHE A 83 -7.74 -3.51 17.82
C PHE A 83 -7.33 -4.74 18.63
N PRO A 84 -8.08 -5.11 19.67
CA PRO A 84 -7.86 -6.38 20.34
C PRO A 84 -8.34 -7.51 19.42
N LEU A 85 -7.39 -8.17 18.77
CA LEU A 85 -7.65 -9.28 17.87
C LEU A 85 -7.72 -10.58 18.68
N ASN A 86 -8.53 -11.53 18.28
CA ASN A 86 -8.52 -12.86 18.88
C ASN A 86 -7.60 -13.80 18.07
N VAL A 87 -6.35 -13.37 17.87
CA VAL A 87 -5.34 -14.07 17.07
C VAL A 87 -4.12 -14.34 17.94
N LEU A 88 -3.63 -15.58 17.95
CA LEU A 88 -2.44 -15.99 18.68
C LEU A 88 -1.24 -16.07 17.73
N ALA A 89 -0.52 -14.97 17.58
CA ALA A 89 0.71 -14.90 16.80
C ALA A 89 1.90 -14.47 17.66
N ARG A 90 3.05 -15.16 17.51
CA ARG A 90 4.31 -14.78 18.19
C ARG A 90 4.96 -13.56 17.55
N ASN A 91 4.75 -13.37 16.25
CA ASN A 91 5.23 -12.26 15.47
C ASN A 91 4.05 -11.58 14.76
N ALA A 92 4.16 -10.28 14.57
CA ALA A 92 3.34 -9.51 13.64
C ALA A 92 4.20 -9.11 12.44
N THR A 93 3.60 -9.12 11.26
CA THR A 93 4.27 -8.81 9.99
C THR A 93 3.96 -7.37 9.60
N TYR A 94 5.00 -6.58 9.32
CA TYR A 94 4.85 -5.18 8.94
C TYR A 94 5.46 -4.95 7.58
N GLU A 95 4.77 -4.19 6.74
CA GLU A 95 5.31 -3.79 5.45
C GLU A 95 6.50 -2.83 5.61
N ILE A 96 7.53 -3.05 4.80
CA ILE A 96 8.66 -2.15 4.61
C ILE A 96 8.85 -1.90 3.10
N GLN A 97 9.81 -1.06 2.73
CA GLN A 97 10.16 -0.87 1.32
C GLN A 97 10.50 -2.21 0.66
N TYR A 98 9.79 -2.56 -0.42
CA TYR A 98 10.02 -3.75 -1.25
C TYR A 98 9.91 -5.09 -0.51
N GLY A 99 9.13 -5.17 0.57
CA GLY A 99 8.97 -6.40 1.31
C GLY A 99 8.26 -6.23 2.65
N HIS A 100 8.55 -7.13 3.58
CA HIS A 100 7.97 -7.11 4.92
C HIS A 100 8.97 -7.64 5.94
N VAL A 101 8.73 -7.31 7.20
CA VAL A 101 9.54 -7.78 8.32
C VAL A 101 8.65 -8.27 9.45
N GLU A 102 9.00 -9.42 10.01
CA GLU A 102 8.36 -9.95 11.20
C GLU A 102 8.99 -9.34 12.46
N ARG A 103 8.14 -8.89 13.39
CA ARG A 103 8.59 -8.42 14.70
C ARG A 103 7.78 -9.10 15.79
N PRO A 104 8.40 -9.45 16.92
CA PRO A 104 7.73 -10.17 18.00
C PRO A 104 6.59 -9.34 18.59
N THR A 105 5.55 -10.02 19.04
CA THR A 105 4.38 -9.44 19.73
C THR A 105 4.57 -9.38 21.25
N HIS A 106 5.74 -9.77 21.74
CA HIS A 106 6.07 -9.84 23.17
C HIS A 106 7.34 -9.03 23.49
N ALA A 107 7.50 -8.61 24.74
CA ALA A 107 8.66 -7.84 25.20
C ALA A 107 9.62 -8.67 26.10
N ASN A 108 10.07 -9.82 25.62
CA ASN A 108 10.91 -10.75 26.41
C ASN A 108 12.37 -10.30 26.56
N THR A 109 12.93 -9.63 25.55
CA THR A 109 14.30 -9.12 25.58
C THR A 109 14.33 -7.59 25.65
N SER A 110 15.46 -7.00 26.03
CA SER A 110 15.64 -5.54 25.97
C SER A 110 15.44 -4.97 24.55
N TRP A 111 15.80 -5.76 23.54
CA TRP A 111 15.60 -5.42 22.12
C TRP A 111 14.12 -5.40 21.73
N ASP A 112 13.31 -6.27 22.33
CA ASP A 112 11.87 -6.31 22.07
C ASP A 112 11.14 -5.23 22.85
N TRP A 113 11.60 -4.97 24.07
CA TRP A 113 11.12 -3.85 24.88
C TRP A 113 11.33 -2.50 24.16
N ALA A 114 12.44 -2.35 23.41
CA ALA A 114 12.70 -1.17 22.60
C ALA A 114 11.77 -1.02 21.37
N LYS A 115 11.03 -2.06 20.97
CA LYS A 115 10.11 -2.06 19.82
C LYS A 115 8.65 -1.78 20.24
N TYR A 116 8.45 -0.88 21.21
CA TYR A 116 7.12 -0.46 21.68
C TYR A 116 6.30 0.22 20.57
N GLU A 117 6.95 0.81 19.58
CA GLU A 117 6.37 1.33 18.35
C GLU A 117 7.36 1.12 17.20
N VAL A 118 6.86 0.63 16.08
CA VAL A 118 7.66 0.23 14.92
C VAL A 118 7.14 0.91 13.67
N VAL A 119 8.07 1.18 12.75
CA VAL A 119 7.71 1.68 11.43
C VAL A 119 7.13 0.57 10.58
N GLY A 120 6.05 0.88 9.88
CA GLY A 120 5.44 0.08 8.84
C GLY A 120 4.81 1.00 7.81
N HIS A 121 4.73 0.56 6.55
CA HIS A 121 4.27 1.41 5.45
C HIS A 121 2.74 1.47 5.39
N ARG A 122 2.11 0.62 4.57
CA ARG A 122 0.67 0.66 4.31
C ARG A 122 -0.09 -0.38 5.11
N TRP A 123 0.55 -1.48 5.53
CA TRP A 123 -0.13 -2.53 6.26
C TRP A 123 0.70 -3.16 7.37
N ALA A 124 -0.03 -3.69 8.35
CA ALA A 124 0.47 -4.60 9.38
C ALA A 124 -0.50 -5.78 9.51
N ASP A 125 0.03 -6.98 9.73
CA ASP A 125 -0.73 -8.22 9.78
C ASP A 125 -0.42 -9.04 11.02
N MET A 126 -1.47 -9.63 11.59
CA MET A 126 -1.37 -10.68 12.58
C MET A 126 -2.13 -11.89 12.07
N SER A 127 -1.41 -12.98 11.80
CA SER A 127 -1.97 -14.22 11.29
C SER A 127 -1.58 -15.41 12.16
N GLU A 128 -2.53 -16.31 12.38
CA GLU A 128 -2.33 -17.66 12.90
C GLU A 128 -2.69 -18.70 11.82
N CYS A 129 -2.67 -19.99 12.16
CA CYS A 129 -2.98 -21.02 11.17
C CYS A 129 -4.45 -20.95 10.74
N GLY A 130 -4.69 -20.44 9.52
CA GLY A 130 -6.00 -20.43 8.87
C GLY A 130 -6.83 -19.15 9.08
N PHE A 131 -6.41 -18.24 9.97
CA PHE A 131 -7.08 -16.97 10.21
C PHE A 131 -6.07 -15.86 10.46
N GLY A 132 -6.33 -14.68 9.92
CA GLY A 132 -5.53 -13.50 10.18
C GLY A 132 -6.36 -12.23 10.10
N VAL A 133 -5.79 -11.15 10.63
CA VAL A 133 -6.37 -9.82 10.52
C VAL A 133 -5.26 -8.84 10.18
N SER A 134 -5.46 -8.14 9.07
CA SER A 134 -4.56 -7.07 8.63
C SER A 134 -5.20 -5.71 8.88
N LEU A 135 -4.37 -4.75 9.26
CA LEU A 135 -4.72 -3.35 9.39
C LEU A 135 -4.03 -2.57 8.28
N LEU A 136 -4.81 -1.90 7.45
CA LEU A 136 -4.36 -1.08 6.33
C LEU A 136 -4.41 0.40 6.72
N SER A 137 -3.51 1.21 6.19
CA SER A 137 -3.37 2.63 6.48
C SER A 137 -3.01 3.40 5.21
N GLU A 138 -3.62 4.57 5.05
CA GLU A 138 -3.34 5.47 3.92
C GLU A 138 -2.11 6.37 4.19
N CYS A 139 -1.88 6.73 5.46
CA CYS A 139 -0.95 7.82 5.79
C CYS A 139 -0.23 7.68 7.14
N LYS A 140 -0.59 6.69 7.96
CA LYS A 140 -0.01 6.47 9.28
C LYS A 140 1.04 5.37 9.21
N TYR A 141 2.21 5.63 9.80
CA TYR A 141 3.40 4.78 9.72
C TYR A 141 3.85 4.21 11.06
N GLY A 142 3.24 4.63 12.17
CA GLY A 142 3.56 4.15 13.51
C GLY A 142 2.62 3.03 13.92
N TRP A 143 3.17 1.83 14.12
CA TRP A 143 2.42 0.63 14.47
C TRP A 143 2.95 0.06 15.77
N SER A 144 2.11 -0.63 16.52
CA SER A 144 2.55 -1.33 17.72
C SER A 144 1.68 -2.55 17.95
N THR A 145 2.31 -3.68 18.27
CA THR A 145 1.60 -4.91 18.62
C THR A 145 2.06 -5.39 19.98
N ASP A 146 1.11 -5.62 20.87
CA ASP A 146 1.34 -6.17 22.21
C ASP A 146 0.39 -7.35 22.45
N GLY A 147 0.94 -8.56 22.46
CA GLY A 147 0.21 -9.81 22.49
C GLY A 147 -0.74 -9.92 21.30
N ASN A 148 -2.04 -9.80 21.57
CA ASN A 148 -3.10 -9.89 20.58
C ASN A 148 -3.68 -8.52 20.17
N LYS A 149 -3.09 -7.41 20.64
CA LYS A 149 -3.58 -6.06 20.35
C LYS A 149 -2.75 -5.42 19.25
N LEU A 150 -3.32 -5.31 18.05
CA LEU A 150 -2.73 -4.55 16.94
C LEU A 150 -3.16 -3.10 17.05
N SER A 151 -2.22 -2.17 17.05
CA SER A 151 -2.51 -0.74 17.24
C SER A 151 -1.84 0.14 16.19
N LEU A 152 -2.52 1.21 15.81
CA LEU A 152 -2.05 2.23 14.88
C LEU A 152 -1.99 3.59 15.56
N SER A 153 -0.82 4.23 15.49
CA SER A 153 -0.61 5.59 15.99
C SER A 153 -1.19 6.61 15.00
N LEU A 154 -2.18 7.38 15.45
CA LEU A 154 -2.96 8.28 14.59
C LEU A 154 -2.40 9.70 14.60
N LEU A 155 -2.26 10.31 15.78
CA LEU A 155 -1.79 11.69 15.96
C LEU A 155 -0.92 11.81 17.20
N ARG A 156 0.08 12.68 17.16
CA ARG A 156 0.94 13.01 18.29
C ARG A 156 0.92 14.52 18.50
N ALA A 157 1.02 14.98 19.75
CA ALA A 157 1.08 16.40 20.09
C ALA A 157 2.40 16.75 20.80
N PRO A 158 3.57 16.60 20.16
CA PRO A 158 4.82 17.05 20.77
C PRO A 158 4.85 18.58 20.86
N LYS A 159 5.66 19.13 21.78
CA LYS A 159 5.89 20.58 21.92
C LYS A 159 7.30 21.03 21.55
N SER A 160 8.12 20.09 21.09
CA SER A 160 9.48 20.33 20.62
C SER A 160 9.71 19.48 19.37
N PRO A 161 10.32 20.01 18.30
CA PRO A 161 10.82 21.38 18.16
C PRO A 161 9.73 22.44 17.90
N ASP A 162 8.53 22.02 17.50
CA ASP A 162 7.40 22.91 17.21
C ASP A 162 6.37 22.88 18.35
N ALA A 163 5.97 24.06 18.83
CA ALA A 163 4.97 24.23 19.88
C ALA A 163 3.53 23.94 19.41
N ASN A 164 3.28 24.00 18.09
CA ASN A 164 1.97 23.80 17.49
C ASN A 164 1.89 22.55 16.60
N ALA A 165 2.83 21.62 16.76
CA ALA A 165 2.88 20.39 15.98
C ALA A 165 1.51 19.66 15.99
N ASP A 166 1.00 19.39 14.79
CA ASP A 166 -0.25 18.70 14.51
C ASP A 166 -1.52 19.34 15.12
N ILE A 167 -1.48 20.58 15.63
CA ILE A 167 -2.70 21.27 16.06
C ILE A 167 -3.53 21.65 14.83
N GLY A 168 -4.78 21.22 14.78
CA GLY A 168 -5.71 21.55 13.69
C GLY A 168 -6.60 20.39 13.27
N ALA A 169 -7.20 20.53 12.09
CA ALA A 169 -8.08 19.52 11.52
C ALA A 169 -7.28 18.49 10.71
N HIS A 170 -7.52 17.21 10.99
CA HIS A 170 -6.90 16.07 10.30
C HIS A 170 -7.98 15.14 9.78
N THR A 171 -7.77 14.63 8.57
CA THR A 171 -8.58 13.57 7.97
C THR A 171 -7.65 12.46 7.54
N PHE A 172 -7.97 11.23 7.91
CA PHE A 172 -7.21 10.05 7.52
C PHE A 172 -8.07 8.81 7.51
N LYS A 173 -7.66 7.83 6.70
CA LYS A 173 -8.34 6.54 6.57
C LYS A 173 -7.42 5.39 6.98
N TYR A 174 -8.04 4.38 7.57
CA TYR A 174 -7.43 3.07 7.81
C TYR A 174 -8.53 2.01 7.69
N ALA A 175 -8.17 0.76 7.45
CA ALA A 175 -9.14 -0.32 7.25
C ALA A 175 -8.72 -1.60 7.97
N LEU A 176 -9.70 -2.31 8.51
CA LEU A 176 -9.49 -3.61 9.16
C LEU A 176 -9.97 -4.73 8.24
N MET A 177 -9.05 -5.61 7.85
CA MET A 177 -9.25 -6.68 6.89
C MET A 177 -9.07 -8.05 7.57
N PRO A 178 -10.16 -8.70 8.02
CA PRO A 178 -10.08 -10.11 8.40
C PRO A 178 -9.87 -10.97 7.15
N HIS A 179 -9.04 -12.00 7.24
CA HIS A 179 -8.75 -12.88 6.11
C HIS A 179 -8.50 -14.32 6.54
N ALA A 180 -8.58 -15.23 5.57
CA ALA A 180 -8.30 -16.64 5.75
C ALA A 180 -6.89 -16.97 5.22
N GLY A 181 -6.15 -17.79 5.96
CA GLY A 181 -4.78 -18.15 5.62
C GLY A 181 -3.77 -17.08 6.02
N THR A 182 -2.73 -16.92 5.20
CA THR A 182 -1.67 -15.93 5.42
C THR A 182 -1.92 -14.66 4.62
N PHE A 183 -1.28 -13.55 5.02
CA PHE A 183 -1.37 -12.28 4.29
C PHE A 183 -1.02 -12.39 2.80
N GLN A 184 -0.09 -13.30 2.43
CA GLN A 184 0.24 -13.58 1.02
C GLN A 184 -0.94 -14.18 0.27
N SER A 185 -1.55 -15.23 0.83
CA SER A 185 -2.68 -15.93 0.20
C SER A 185 -3.94 -15.07 0.12
N ALA A 186 -4.13 -14.18 1.10
CA ALA A 186 -5.24 -13.27 1.21
C ALA A 186 -5.10 -12.01 0.33
N ASN A 187 -4.00 -11.84 -0.41
CA ASN A 187 -3.71 -10.67 -1.24
C ASN A 187 -3.73 -9.34 -0.44
N VAL A 188 -3.32 -9.37 0.82
CA VAL A 188 -3.27 -8.17 1.69
C VAL A 188 -2.40 -7.08 1.06
N ILE A 189 -1.29 -7.46 0.45
CA ILE A 189 -0.37 -6.52 -0.23
C ILE A 189 -1.11 -5.80 -1.37
N GLN A 190 -1.87 -6.52 -2.19
CA GLN A 190 -2.66 -5.95 -3.28
C GLN A 190 -3.71 -4.97 -2.75
N HIS A 191 -4.52 -5.41 -1.78
CA HIS A 191 -5.54 -4.55 -1.17
C HIS A 191 -4.95 -3.32 -0.47
N ALA A 192 -3.76 -3.42 0.13
CA ALA A 192 -3.07 -2.27 0.71
C ALA A 192 -2.67 -1.24 -0.35
N HIS A 193 -2.23 -1.67 -1.53
CA HIS A 193 -1.95 -0.78 -2.66
C HIS A 193 -3.22 -0.15 -3.23
N GLU A 194 -4.27 -0.95 -3.47
CA GLU A 194 -5.58 -0.47 -3.97
C GLU A 194 -6.21 0.55 -3.02
N PHE A 195 -6.13 0.30 -1.71
CA PHE A 195 -6.61 1.22 -0.68
C PHE A 195 -5.91 2.59 -0.73
N ASN A 196 -4.65 2.62 -1.13
CA ASN A 196 -3.85 3.84 -1.27
C ASN A 196 -3.98 4.49 -2.67
N GLN A 197 -4.69 3.86 -3.61
CA GLN A 197 -4.88 4.35 -4.98
C GLN A 197 -6.37 4.47 -5.31
N PRO A 198 -7.07 5.49 -4.77
CA PRO A 198 -8.50 5.66 -5.01
C PRO A 198 -8.79 5.97 -6.48
N LEU A 199 -9.92 5.45 -6.97
CA LEU A 199 -10.42 5.72 -8.32
C LEU A 199 -10.66 7.22 -8.52
N LYS A 200 -10.08 7.78 -9.59
CA LYS A 200 -10.25 9.19 -9.97
C LYS A 200 -11.19 9.29 -11.17
N ILE A 201 -12.34 9.92 -10.95
CA ILE A 201 -13.29 10.21 -12.03
C ILE A 201 -12.85 11.51 -12.72
N LEU A 202 -12.59 11.43 -14.03
CA LEU A 202 -12.27 12.59 -14.86
C LEU A 202 -13.40 12.84 -15.84
N HIS A 203 -14.00 14.03 -15.78
CA HIS A 203 -14.99 14.45 -16.76
C HIS A 203 -14.28 15.00 -18.01
N GLY A 204 -14.23 14.20 -19.07
CA GLY A 204 -13.69 14.62 -20.36
C GLY A 204 -14.79 14.96 -21.36
N ALA A 205 -14.68 16.11 -22.04
CA ALA A 205 -15.40 16.32 -23.29
C ALA A 205 -14.64 15.57 -24.39
N ALA A 206 -15.17 14.43 -24.83
CA ALA A 206 -14.61 13.70 -25.95
C ALA A 206 -14.63 14.60 -27.19
N ARG A 207 -13.51 15.24 -27.54
CA ARG A 207 -13.28 15.60 -28.94
C ARG A 207 -13.17 14.27 -29.67
N LEU A 208 -14.16 13.96 -30.50
CA LEU A 208 -14.17 12.83 -31.43
C LEU A 208 -12.93 12.86 -32.35
N GLY A 209 -11.78 12.44 -31.81
CA GLY A 209 -10.75 11.77 -32.57
C GLY A 209 -11.10 10.28 -32.62
N LYS A 210 -10.40 9.51 -33.46
CA LYS A 210 -10.54 8.05 -33.71
C LYS A 210 -10.52 7.12 -32.47
N LEU A 211 -10.56 7.65 -31.25
CA LEU A 211 -10.63 6.95 -29.97
C LEU A 211 -12.06 6.92 -29.38
N ALA A 212 -13.04 7.54 -30.03
CA ALA A 212 -14.44 7.47 -29.61
C ALA A 212 -15.00 6.06 -29.88
N GLY A 213 -14.94 5.19 -28.87
CA GLY A 213 -15.63 3.89 -28.88
C GLY A 213 -14.85 2.70 -28.35
N ALA A 214 -13.58 2.85 -27.98
CA ALA A 214 -12.81 1.76 -27.38
C ALA A 214 -12.61 2.03 -25.88
N GLU A 215 -13.12 1.12 -25.04
CA GLU A 215 -12.56 0.92 -23.70
C GLU A 215 -11.11 0.46 -23.90
N SER A 216 -10.16 1.38 -23.79
CA SER A 216 -8.75 1.09 -24.02
C SER A 216 -7.96 1.31 -22.73
N SER A 217 -7.44 0.24 -22.15
CA SER A 217 -6.50 0.27 -21.03
C SER A 217 -5.11 0.68 -21.52
N TRP A 218 -4.45 1.60 -20.81
CA TRP A 218 -3.06 1.99 -21.12
C TRP A 218 -2.08 0.95 -20.60
N ILE A 219 -2.32 0.42 -19.41
CA ILE A 219 -1.64 -0.72 -18.84
C ILE A 219 -2.74 -1.52 -18.17
N GLU A 220 -3.08 -2.66 -18.75
CA GLU A 220 -3.89 -3.66 -18.07
C GLU A 220 -2.96 -4.62 -17.33
N VAL A 221 -3.43 -5.11 -16.20
CA VAL A 221 -2.71 -6.05 -15.37
C VAL A 221 -3.73 -7.12 -14.96
N ASP A 222 -3.79 -8.20 -15.72
CA ASP A 222 -4.75 -9.29 -15.50
C ASP A 222 -4.31 -10.24 -14.37
N GLN A 223 -3.15 -9.98 -13.76
CA GLN A 223 -2.62 -10.83 -12.69
C GLN A 223 -2.45 -10.07 -11.37
N ARG A 224 -3.00 -10.67 -10.30
CA ARG A 224 -2.88 -10.23 -8.89
C ARG A 224 -1.44 -10.05 -8.39
N ALA A 225 -0.48 -10.51 -9.16
CA ALA A 225 0.96 -10.40 -8.97
C ALA A 225 1.53 -9.00 -9.15
N VAL A 226 1.02 -8.29 -10.15
CA VAL A 226 1.68 -7.12 -10.69
C VAL A 226 0.99 -5.91 -10.10
N ILE A 227 1.71 -5.16 -9.26
CA ILE A 227 1.20 -3.90 -8.76
C ILE A 227 2.06 -2.78 -9.33
N LEU A 228 1.53 -2.10 -10.35
CA LEU A 228 2.18 -0.95 -10.97
C LEU A 228 2.19 0.23 -9.97
N ASP A 229 3.32 0.46 -9.30
CA ASP A 229 3.43 1.52 -8.30
C ASP A 229 3.70 2.90 -8.94
N ALA A 230 4.55 2.97 -9.98
CA ALA A 230 4.84 4.22 -10.66
C ALA A 230 5.12 4.10 -12.17
N VAL A 231 4.53 5.04 -12.93
CA VAL A 231 4.92 5.36 -14.30
C VAL A 231 5.62 6.72 -14.30
N LYS A 232 6.91 6.77 -14.64
CA LYS A 232 7.71 8.02 -14.58
C LYS A 232 8.38 8.35 -15.92
N LEU A 233 8.48 9.64 -16.21
CA LEU A 233 9.37 10.14 -17.26
C LEU A 233 10.81 10.19 -16.72
N SER A 234 11.81 10.09 -17.60
CA SER A 234 13.24 10.16 -17.25
C SER A 234 13.62 11.50 -16.61
N ASP A 235 14.66 11.54 -15.76
CA ASP A 235 15.07 12.78 -15.09
C ASP A 235 15.63 13.87 -16.04
N ASN A 236 16.05 13.48 -17.26
CA ASN A 236 16.59 14.36 -18.30
C ASN A 236 15.54 15.10 -19.16
N PHE A 237 14.30 15.21 -18.68
CA PHE A 237 13.15 15.76 -19.41
C PHE A 237 12.95 17.27 -19.22
N LYS A 238 13.99 18.09 -19.48
CA LYS A 238 13.90 19.56 -19.27
C LYS A 238 13.27 20.35 -20.42
N THR A 239 13.02 19.76 -21.59
CA THR A 239 12.52 20.50 -22.77
C THR A 239 11.54 19.68 -23.63
N HIS A 240 10.26 19.78 -23.30
CA HIS A 240 9.06 19.49 -24.13
C HIS A 240 8.72 18.04 -24.57
N ARG A 241 7.39 17.83 -24.56
CA ARG A 241 6.53 16.75 -25.11
C ARG A 241 6.66 15.39 -24.43
N ALA A 242 5.68 15.08 -23.56
CA ALA A 242 5.43 13.73 -23.05
C ALA A 242 5.65 12.70 -24.16
N VAL A 243 6.51 11.71 -23.89
CA VAL A 243 6.58 10.52 -24.74
C VAL A 243 5.30 9.74 -24.46
N VAL A 244 4.29 9.96 -25.30
CA VAL A 244 3.15 9.06 -25.37
C VAL A 244 3.65 7.85 -26.15
N LEU A 245 4.03 6.78 -25.44
CA LEU A 245 4.18 5.48 -26.06
C LEU A 245 2.77 5.05 -26.50
N ARG A 246 2.46 5.21 -27.79
CA ARG A 246 1.23 4.72 -28.40
C ARG A 246 1.52 3.35 -28.99
N PHE A 247 1.17 2.31 -28.27
CA PHE A 247 1.06 0.99 -28.87
C PHE A 247 -0.33 0.88 -29.49
N TYR A 248 -0.37 0.54 -30.78
CA TYR A 248 -1.62 0.27 -31.49
C TYR A 248 -1.75 -1.24 -31.62
N ASP A 249 -2.53 -1.86 -30.74
CA ASP A 249 -3.19 -3.11 -31.08
C ASP A 249 -4.53 -3.22 -30.35
N GLY A 250 -5.54 -3.70 -31.06
CA GLY A 250 -6.94 -3.72 -30.64
C GLY A 250 -7.32 -4.96 -29.85
N ALA A 251 -6.48 -5.37 -28.90
CA ALA A 251 -6.74 -6.53 -28.05
C ALA A 251 -6.86 -6.09 -26.58
N GLU A 252 -7.86 -6.68 -25.91
CA GLU A 252 -8.20 -6.58 -24.48
C GLU A 252 -7.10 -7.21 -23.59
N SER A 253 -5.84 -6.82 -23.77
CA SER A 253 -4.69 -7.47 -23.11
C SER A 253 -3.71 -6.48 -22.49
N SER A 254 -3.17 -6.86 -21.33
CA SER A 254 -2.08 -6.21 -20.60
C SER A 254 -0.87 -5.88 -21.49
N TRP A 255 -0.16 -4.78 -21.24
CA TRP A 255 1.11 -4.48 -21.95
C TRP A 255 2.28 -5.25 -21.33
N ILE A 256 2.20 -5.52 -20.03
CA ILE A 256 3.19 -6.25 -19.25
C ILE A 256 2.42 -7.25 -18.38
N GLU A 257 2.78 -8.51 -18.48
CA GLU A 257 2.27 -9.60 -17.64
C GLU A 257 3.42 -10.21 -16.85
N VAL A 258 3.16 -10.58 -15.60
CA VAL A 258 4.05 -11.42 -14.78
C VAL A 258 3.19 -12.54 -14.22
N ASP A 259 3.65 -13.77 -14.40
CA ASP A 259 2.90 -14.99 -14.04
C ASP A 259 2.91 -15.34 -12.54
N GLN A 260 3.73 -14.66 -11.73
CA GLN A 260 3.98 -15.01 -10.33
C GLN A 260 3.47 -13.97 -9.34
N ARG A 261 2.50 -14.33 -8.48
CA ARG A 261 1.88 -13.44 -7.47
C ARG A 261 2.83 -12.75 -6.50
N ALA A 262 3.96 -13.37 -6.23
CA ALA A 262 4.96 -12.84 -5.34
C ALA A 262 5.77 -11.68 -5.96
N VAL A 263 5.79 -11.54 -7.28
CA VAL A 263 6.64 -10.59 -8.02
C VAL A 263 5.85 -9.38 -8.47
N ILE A 264 6.15 -8.23 -7.89
CA ILE A 264 5.46 -6.97 -8.12
C ILE A 264 6.28 -6.07 -9.07
N LEU A 265 5.63 -5.52 -10.10
CA LEU A 265 6.18 -4.48 -10.97
C LEU A 265 6.11 -3.10 -10.30
N ASP A 266 7.11 -2.76 -9.50
CA ASP A 266 7.19 -1.45 -8.84
C ASP A 266 7.17 -0.27 -9.83
N ALA A 267 8.06 -0.26 -10.82
CA ALA A 267 8.24 0.92 -11.65
C ALA A 267 8.37 0.60 -13.13
N VAL A 268 7.71 1.43 -13.93
CA VAL A 268 7.91 1.57 -15.37
C VAL A 268 8.39 2.99 -15.63
N LYS A 269 9.62 3.17 -16.09
CA LYS A 269 10.14 4.51 -16.40
C LYS A 269 10.94 4.54 -17.68
N LEU A 270 10.99 5.69 -18.35
CA LEU A 270 11.96 5.88 -19.44
C LEU A 270 13.38 5.86 -18.85
N SER A 271 14.33 5.27 -19.58
CA SER A 271 15.73 5.32 -19.17
C SER A 271 16.24 6.76 -19.14
N ASP A 272 17.19 7.06 -18.27
CA ASP A 272 17.78 8.40 -18.17
C ASP A 272 18.50 8.82 -19.46
N ASN A 273 18.95 7.83 -20.23
CA ASN A 273 19.57 7.97 -21.55
C ASN A 273 18.59 7.72 -22.71
N PHE A 274 17.26 7.81 -22.50
CA PHE A 274 16.26 7.46 -23.52
C PHE A 274 16.48 8.12 -24.90
N LYS A 275 17.03 9.34 -24.90
CA LYS A 275 17.31 10.13 -26.12
C LYS A 275 18.36 9.49 -27.03
N THR A 276 19.37 8.86 -26.44
CA THR A 276 20.46 8.19 -27.16
C THR A 276 20.23 6.68 -27.25
N HIS A 277 19.45 6.14 -26.31
CA HIS A 277 19.18 4.72 -26.18
C HIS A 277 17.71 4.51 -25.79
N ARG A 278 16.85 4.22 -26.77
CA ARG A 278 15.39 4.08 -26.60
C ARG A 278 15.04 2.86 -25.74
N ALA A 279 15.14 2.99 -24.43
CA ALA A 279 14.89 1.92 -23.47
C ALA A 279 13.94 2.31 -22.34
N VAL A 280 13.10 1.38 -21.93
CA VAL A 280 12.25 1.51 -20.73
C VAL A 280 12.90 0.71 -19.61
N VAL A 281 12.94 1.27 -18.40
CA VAL A 281 13.33 0.56 -17.20
C VAL A 281 12.09 -0.06 -16.57
N LEU A 282 12.13 -1.38 -16.37
CA LEU A 282 11.15 -2.11 -15.58
C LEU A 282 11.81 -2.54 -14.27
N ARG A 283 11.22 -2.20 -13.13
CA ARG A 283 11.69 -2.62 -11.81
C ARG A 283 10.68 -3.53 -11.16
N PHE A 284 11.15 -4.69 -10.72
CA PHE A 284 10.36 -5.69 -10.04
C PHE A 284 10.95 -5.98 -8.66
N TYR A 285 10.12 -6.45 -7.74
CA TYR A 285 10.58 -7.00 -6.47
C TYR A 285 9.76 -8.21 -6.03
N GLU A 286 10.39 -9.12 -5.32
CA GLU A 286 9.72 -10.25 -4.66
C GLU A 286 9.20 -9.80 -3.29
N SER A 287 7.91 -10.03 -3.02
CA SER A 287 7.20 -9.46 -1.89
C SER A 287 6.79 -10.47 -0.82
N PHE A 288 6.83 -11.77 -1.13
CA PHE A 288 6.38 -12.85 -0.24
C PHE A 288 7.50 -13.39 0.65
N GLY A 289 8.77 -13.01 0.41
CA GLY A 289 9.92 -13.50 1.17
C GLY A 289 10.35 -14.90 0.75
N SER A 290 10.02 -15.31 -0.48
CA SER A 290 10.22 -16.67 -1.00
C SER A 290 11.07 -16.69 -2.27
N HIS A 291 11.68 -17.84 -2.57
CA HIS A 291 12.38 -18.02 -3.84
C HIS A 291 11.36 -18.36 -4.94
N VAL A 292 11.39 -17.62 -6.03
CA VAL A 292 10.47 -17.73 -7.16
C VAL A 292 11.26 -18.00 -8.44
N PRO A 293 11.46 -19.27 -8.83
CA PRO A 293 12.18 -19.59 -10.05
C PRO A 293 11.30 -19.38 -11.28
N LEU A 294 11.95 -19.11 -12.43
CA LEU A 294 11.32 -19.09 -13.76
C LEU A 294 10.10 -18.17 -13.87
N THR A 295 10.15 -16.99 -13.24
CA THR A 295 9.12 -15.96 -13.41
C THR A 295 9.14 -15.49 -14.86
N ASN A 296 8.06 -15.70 -15.58
CA ASN A 296 7.89 -15.28 -16.97
C ASN A 296 7.28 -13.88 -17.01
N VAL A 297 8.04 -12.94 -17.57
CA VAL A 297 7.57 -11.58 -17.85
C VAL A 297 7.24 -11.51 -19.34
N THR A 298 5.97 -11.26 -19.65
CA THR A 298 5.50 -11.08 -21.04
C THR A 298 5.31 -9.59 -21.31
N LEU A 299 5.89 -9.11 -22.41
CA LEU A 299 5.73 -7.75 -22.92
C LEU A 299 4.94 -7.85 -24.21
N HIS A 300 3.74 -7.28 -24.26
CA HIS A 300 2.85 -7.35 -25.42
C HIS A 300 3.18 -6.27 -26.47
N PHE A 301 4.47 -6.06 -26.69
CA PHE A 301 5.01 -5.17 -27.71
C PHE A 301 6.40 -5.63 -28.15
N PRO A 302 6.85 -5.30 -29.39
CA PRO A 302 8.14 -5.73 -29.90
C PRO A 302 9.30 -5.12 -29.10
N VAL A 303 10.21 -5.98 -28.62
CA VAL A 303 11.39 -5.58 -27.86
C VAL A 303 12.65 -6.08 -28.56
N LYS A 304 13.65 -5.20 -28.68
CA LYS A 304 14.93 -5.48 -29.33
C LYS A 304 15.86 -6.28 -28.41
N ALA A 305 15.94 -5.88 -27.14
CA ALA A 305 16.78 -6.53 -26.15
C ALA A 305 16.26 -6.25 -24.74
N VAL A 306 16.48 -7.17 -23.81
CA VAL A 306 16.29 -6.93 -22.38
C VAL A 306 17.59 -7.22 -21.65
N THR A 307 18.07 -6.26 -20.86
CA THR A 307 19.32 -6.38 -20.11
C THR A 307 19.08 -6.05 -18.65
N ALA A 308 19.51 -6.92 -17.73
CA ALA A 308 19.45 -6.62 -16.31
C ALA A 308 20.37 -5.43 -15.98
N CYS A 309 19.92 -4.52 -15.13
CA CYS A 309 20.66 -3.32 -14.72
C CYS A 309 20.60 -3.11 -13.21
N ASN A 310 21.50 -2.28 -12.69
CA ASN A 310 21.46 -1.84 -11.29
C ASN A 310 20.44 -0.70 -11.09
N GLY A 311 20.31 -0.21 -9.84
CA GLY A 311 19.39 0.88 -9.52
C GLY A 311 19.69 2.22 -10.22
N LEU A 312 20.91 2.38 -10.74
CA LEU A 312 21.38 3.53 -11.53
C LEU A 312 21.27 3.28 -13.04
N GLU A 313 20.55 2.22 -13.46
CA GLU A 313 20.34 1.85 -14.85
C GLU A 313 21.62 1.40 -15.58
N GLU A 314 22.68 1.06 -14.88
CA GLU A 314 23.90 0.55 -15.50
C GLU A 314 23.74 -0.96 -15.80
N PRO A 315 23.97 -1.41 -17.05
CA PRO A 315 23.86 -2.82 -17.41
C PRO A 315 24.77 -3.71 -16.56
N LEU A 316 24.22 -4.83 -16.07
CA LEU A 316 24.99 -5.85 -15.38
C LEU A 316 25.83 -6.66 -16.38
N LYS A 317 26.98 -7.16 -15.92
CA LYS A 317 27.92 -7.95 -16.75
C LYS A 317 27.35 -9.29 -17.24
N SER A 318 26.19 -9.70 -16.73
CA SER A 318 25.52 -10.98 -17.04
C SER A 318 24.99 -11.09 -18.48
N GLY A 319 25.16 -10.08 -19.33
CA GLY A 319 24.69 -10.10 -20.72
C GLY A 319 23.16 -9.93 -20.84
N GLY A 320 22.67 -9.86 -22.08
CA GLY A 320 21.24 -9.77 -22.37
C GLY A 320 20.50 -11.06 -22.05
N LEU A 321 19.24 -10.94 -21.64
CA LEU A 321 18.37 -12.07 -21.37
C LEU A 321 17.92 -12.73 -22.68
N LYS A 322 17.68 -14.05 -22.63
CA LYS A 322 17.07 -14.76 -23.75
C LYS A 322 15.61 -14.34 -23.88
N LEU A 323 15.27 -13.88 -25.08
CA LEU A 323 13.92 -13.44 -25.42
C LEU A 323 13.21 -14.50 -26.24
N ASN A 324 11.96 -14.76 -25.91
CA ASN A 324 11.04 -15.58 -26.70
C ASN A 324 10.03 -14.63 -27.36
N SER A 325 10.09 -14.50 -28.68
CA SER A 325 9.18 -13.63 -29.43
C SER A 325 8.10 -14.46 -30.12
N HIS A 326 6.83 -14.12 -29.89
CA HIS A 326 5.68 -14.72 -30.54
C HIS A 326 4.75 -13.61 -31.06
N GLY A 327 4.69 -13.43 -32.38
CA GLY A 327 3.98 -12.32 -32.99
C GLY A 327 4.54 -10.96 -32.54
N ALA A 328 3.68 -10.09 -32.02
CA ALA A 328 4.07 -8.78 -31.46
C ALA A 328 4.50 -8.84 -29.99
N SER A 329 4.41 -10.00 -29.32
CA SER A 329 4.77 -10.15 -27.91
C SER A 329 6.18 -10.71 -27.74
N THR A 330 6.88 -10.27 -26.70
CA THR A 330 8.20 -10.74 -26.30
C THR A 330 8.18 -11.13 -24.83
N SER A 331 8.62 -12.33 -24.48
CA SER A 331 8.74 -12.75 -23.08
C SER A 331 10.17 -13.11 -22.70
N PHE A 332 10.46 -13.02 -21.41
CA PHE A 332 11.72 -13.45 -20.82
C PHE A 332 11.48 -14.04 -19.43
N ALA A 333 12.31 -15.02 -19.06
CA ALA A 333 12.24 -15.67 -17.75
C ALA A 333 13.36 -15.19 -16.84
N VAL A 334 13.05 -14.99 -15.57
CA VAL A 334 14.01 -14.60 -14.53
C VAL A 334 13.67 -15.23 -13.18
N ASP A 335 14.71 -15.55 -12.41
CA ASP A 335 14.57 -16.06 -11.04
C ASP A 335 14.62 -14.90 -10.04
N PHE A 336 13.75 -14.94 -9.02
CA PHE A 336 13.79 -14.03 -7.88
C PHE A 336 14.16 -14.77 -6.59
N LYS A 337 15.15 -14.24 -5.88
CA LYS A 337 15.45 -14.61 -4.49
C LYS A 337 14.50 -13.88 -3.54
N PRO A 338 14.35 -14.37 -2.28
CA PRO A 338 13.56 -13.68 -1.26
C PRO A 338 13.91 -12.19 -1.17
N PHE A 339 12.90 -11.32 -1.28
CA PHE A 339 13.02 -9.86 -1.23
C PHE A 339 13.96 -9.24 -2.27
N GLN A 340 14.24 -9.95 -3.36
CA GLN A 340 15.14 -9.44 -4.39
C GLN A 340 14.45 -8.37 -5.23
N ILE A 341 15.12 -7.24 -5.41
CA ILE A 341 14.76 -6.20 -6.37
C ILE A 341 15.58 -6.43 -7.65
N GLN A 342 14.92 -6.45 -8.80
CA GLN A 342 15.56 -6.56 -10.11
C GLN A 342 15.08 -5.44 -11.03
N SER A 343 16.02 -4.83 -11.76
CA SER A 343 15.71 -3.81 -12.75
C SER A 343 16.19 -4.27 -14.12
N PHE A 344 15.43 -3.97 -15.16
CA PHE A 344 15.71 -4.36 -16.53
C PHE A 344 15.59 -3.16 -17.45
N LEU A 345 16.59 -2.98 -18.32
CA LEU A 345 16.52 -2.12 -19.48
C LEU A 345 15.89 -2.90 -20.64
N VAL A 346 14.74 -2.44 -21.08
CA VAL A 346 13.98 -2.97 -22.22
C VAL A 346 14.21 -2.06 -23.42
N GLU A 347 15.09 -2.46 -24.33
CA GLU A 347 15.37 -1.74 -25.58
C GLU A 347 14.21 -1.88 -26.56
N LEU A 348 13.69 -0.75 -27.03
CA LEU A 348 12.64 -0.69 -28.06
C LEU A 348 13.28 -0.58 -29.45
N PHE A 349 12.54 -0.98 -30.48
CA PHE A 349 12.94 -0.84 -31.89
C PHE A 349 12.94 0.62 -32.40
#